data_AF-A0A218NZN2-F1
#
_entry.id   AF-A0A218NZN2-F1
#
_cell.length_a   1.000
_cell.length_b   1.000
_cell.length_c   1.000
_cell.angle_alpha   90.00
_cell.angle_beta   90.00
_cell.angle_gamma   90.00
#
_symmetry.space_group_name_H-M   'P 1'
#
loop_
_entity.id
_entity.type
_entity.pdbx_description
1 polymer ?
#
loop_
_entity_poly.entity_id
_entity_poly.type
_entity_poly.pdbx_seq_one_letter_code
_entity_poly.pdbx_strand_id
1 'polypeptide(L)' 'MDVFELARRYHDELGVEEPSMATMAAEFFDDLGLKMAEFLKGEGYAVISTKFVDYDKSLVLDVTKGEKRFEITLRKS' A
#
# COMPACT_ATOMS: atom_id res chain seq x y z
N MET A 1 -0.56 -16.77 -0.70
CA MET A 1 -0.90 -16.17 -2.02
C MET A 1 0.41 -16.03 -2.77
N ASP A 2 0.43 -16.21 -4.09
CA ASP A 2 1.68 -16.03 -4.86
C ASP A 2 2.04 -14.54 -4.94
N VAL A 3 3.33 -14.21 -5.06
CA VAL A 3 3.82 -12.82 -5.11
C VAL A 3 3.21 -12.05 -6.28
N PHE A 4 2.99 -12.71 -7.42
CA PHE A 4 2.36 -12.09 -8.58
C PHE A 4 0.87 -11.81 -8.35
N GLU A 5 0.20 -12.63 -7.54
CA GLU A 5 -1.19 -12.41 -7.15
C GLU A 5 -1.30 -11.27 -6.15
N LEU A 6 -0.39 -11.20 -5.18
CA LEU A 6 -0.25 -10.03 -4.29
C LEU A 6 0.05 -8.76 -5.06
N ALA A 7 0.99 -8.79 -6.01
CA ALA A 7 1.34 -7.64 -6.83
C ALA A 7 0.13 -7.11 -7.61
N ARG A 8 -0.67 -8.00 -8.21
CA ARG A 8 -1.94 -7.61 -8.86
C ARG A 8 -2.88 -6.91 -7.88
N ARG A 9 -3.06 -7.44 -6.68
CA ARG A 9 -3.90 -6.79 -5.65
C ARG A 9 -3.34 -5.45 -5.20
N TYR A 10 -2.02 -5.29 -5.07
CA TYR A 10 -1.40 -3.99 -4.77
C TYR A 10 -1.65 -2.97 -5.89
N HIS A 11 -1.61 -3.40 -7.16
CA HIS A 11 -1.95 -2.54 -8.28
C HIS A 11 -3.44 -2.17 -8.26
N ASP A 12 -4.32 -3.18 -8.24
CA ASP A 12 -5.76 -3.00 -8.42
C ASP A 12 -6.46 -2.38 -7.20
N GLU A 13 -6.05 -2.76 -5.98
CA GLU A 13 -6.72 -2.35 -4.73
C GLU A 13 -6.04 -1.19 -4.02
N LEU A 14 -4.73 -1.08 -4.12
CA LEU A 14 -3.94 -0.04 -3.46
C LEU A 14 -3.51 1.08 -4.41
N GLY A 15 -3.64 0.88 -5.72
CA GLY A 15 -3.29 1.88 -6.74
C GLY A 15 -1.78 2.03 -6.93
N VAL A 16 -0.98 0.98 -6.70
CA VAL A 16 0.46 1.02 -7.02
C VAL A 16 0.61 0.96 -8.53
N GLU A 17 0.82 2.12 -9.17
CA GLU A 17 0.71 2.28 -10.62
C GLU A 17 1.69 1.41 -11.43
N GLU A 18 2.94 1.31 -10.99
CA GLU A 18 3.97 0.55 -11.71
C GLU A 18 3.96 -0.93 -11.31
N PRO A 19 3.79 -1.88 -12.26
CA PRO A 19 3.76 -3.31 -11.95
C PRO A 19 5.02 -3.82 -11.25
N SER A 20 6.20 -3.31 -11.63
CA SER A 20 7.47 -3.62 -10.97
C SER A 20 7.48 -3.17 -9.50
N MET A 21 6.94 -1.99 -9.21
CA MET A 21 6.82 -1.46 -7.85
C MET A 21 5.80 -2.25 -7.04
N ALA A 22 4.69 -2.68 -7.65
CA ALA A 22 3.71 -3.54 -7.01
C ALA A 22 4.29 -4.90 -6.64
N THR A 23 5.11 -5.50 -7.52
CA THR A 23 5.84 -6.74 -7.23
C THR A 23 6.82 -6.54 -6.08
N MET A 24 7.64 -5.49 -6.10
CA MET A 24 8.58 -5.24 -4.99
C MET A 24 7.85 -4.96 -3.68
N ALA A 25 6.77 -4.19 -3.70
CA ALA A 25 5.94 -3.97 -2.52
C ALA A 25 5.40 -5.29 -1.94
N ALA A 26 4.88 -6.17 -2.80
CA ALA A 26 4.41 -7.50 -2.41
C ALA A 26 5.55 -8.37 -1.85
N GLU A 27 6.76 -8.32 -2.43
CA GLU A 27 7.92 -9.06 -1.91
C GLU A 27 8.37 -8.56 -0.53
N PHE A 28 8.37 -7.25 -0.31
CA PHE A 28 8.86 -6.65 0.94
C PHE A 28 7.83 -6.70 2.07
N PHE A 29 6.56 -6.48 1.74
CA PHE A 29 5.48 -6.27 2.70
C PHE A 29 4.42 -7.38 2.71
N ASP A 30 4.51 -8.37 1.81
CA ASP A 30 3.52 -9.46 1.70
C ASP A 30 2.09 -8.89 1.69
N ASP A 31 1.16 -9.45 2.46
CA ASP A 31 -0.21 -8.95 2.59
C ASP A 31 -0.37 -7.77 3.57
N LEU A 32 0.71 -7.27 4.20
CA LEU A 32 0.61 -6.22 5.22
C LEU A 32 0.01 -4.92 4.67
N GLY A 33 0.41 -4.49 3.47
CA GLY A 33 -0.13 -3.28 2.85
C GLY A 33 -1.65 -3.36 2.65
N LEU A 34 -2.14 -4.54 2.23
CA LEU A 34 -3.57 -4.80 2.04
C LEU A 34 -4.30 -4.79 3.39
N LYS A 35 -3.77 -5.47 4.41
CA LYS A 35 -4.33 -5.47 5.77
C LYS A 35 -4.40 -4.07 6.37
N MET A 36 -3.37 -3.26 6.15
CA MET A 36 -3.36 -1.87 6.61
C MET A 36 -4.43 -1.02 5.91
N ALA A 37 -4.58 -1.20 4.59
CA ALA A 37 -5.64 -0.51 3.85
C ALA A 37 -7.04 -0.94 4.32
N GLU A 38 -7.27 -2.24 4.57
CA GLU A 38 -8.53 -2.74 5.14
C GLU A 38 -8.81 -2.18 6.54
N PHE A 39 -7.80 -2.17 7.41
CA PHE A 39 -7.91 -1.57 8.74
C PHE A 39 -8.27 -0.08 8.67
N LEU A 40 -7.59 0.69 7.83
CA LEU A 40 -7.86 2.12 7.65
C LEU A 40 -9.27 2.38 7.11
N LYS A 41 -9.73 1.56 6.15
CA LYS A 41 -11.11 1.62 5.66
C LYS A 41 -12.13 1.34 6.79
N GLY A 42 -11.86 0.34 7.63
CA GLY A 42 -12.68 0.04 8.81
C GLY A 42 -12.76 1.19 9.83
N GLU A 43 -11.68 1.96 9.97
CA GLU A 43 -11.60 3.16 10.81
C GLU A 43 -12.17 4.43 10.15
N GLY A 44 -12.75 4.30 8.94
CA GLY A 44 -13.37 5.40 8.21
C GLY A 44 -12.39 6.30 7.44
N TYR A 45 -11.18 5.82 7.14
CA TYR A 45 -10.26 6.47 6.22
C TYR A 45 -10.49 5.97 4.79
N ALA A 46 -10.29 6.84 3.80
CA ALA A 46 -10.21 6.46 2.40
C ALA A 46 -8.75 6.45 1.95
N VAL A 47 -8.30 5.33 1.37
CA VAL A 47 -6.98 5.24 0.71
C VAL A 47 -7.10 5.87 -0.67
N ILE A 48 -6.30 6.91 -0.94
CA ILE A 48 -6.29 7.63 -2.21
C ILE A 48 -5.31 6.98 -3.18
N SER A 49 -4.09 6.75 -2.72
CA SER A 49 -3.02 6.15 -3.50
C SER A 49 -2.01 5.47 -2.61
N THR A 50 -1.26 4.55 -3.19
CA THR A 50 -0.16 3.88 -2.53
C THR A 50 1.07 3.93 -3.42
N LYS A 51 2.21 4.25 -2.83
CA LYS A 51 3.50 4.29 -3.53
C LYS A 51 4.50 3.43 -2.80
N PHE A 52 5.23 2.61 -3.55
CA PHE A 52 6.44 1.98 -3.05
C PHE A 52 7.65 2.86 -3.37
N VAL A 53 8.50 3.09 -2.38
CA VAL A 53 9.76 3.83 -2.52
C VAL A 53 10.90 2.83 -2.36
N ASP A 54 11.49 2.43 -3.48
CA ASP A 54 12.52 1.38 -3.55
C ASP A 54 13.77 1.72 -2.74
N TYR A 55 14.29 2.96 -2.86
CA TYR A 55 15.49 3.40 -2.15
C TYR A 55 15.39 3.20 -0.63
N ASP A 56 14.25 3.53 -0.05
CA ASP A 56 13.99 3.42 1.39
C ASP A 56 13.28 2.11 1.77
N LYS A 57 12.96 1.26 0.78
CA LYS A 57 12.17 0.02 0.92
C LYS A 57 10.93 0.26 1.77
N SER A 58 10.17 1.30 1.40
CA SER A 58 9.01 1.76 2.16
C SER A 58 7.73 1.74 1.33
N LEU A 59 6.61 1.46 1.99
CA LEU A 59 5.27 1.56 1.40
C LEU A 59 4.57 2.77 2.00
N VAL A 60 4.19 3.71 1.16
CA VAL A 60 3.55 4.96 1.54
C VAL A 60 2.09 4.91 1.12
N LEU A 61 1.19 5.02 2.10
CA LEU A 61 -0.25 5.11 1.87
C LEU A 61 -0.70 6.56 2.09
N ASP A 62 -1.30 7.15 1.06
CA ASP A 62 -1.95 8.44 1.15
C ASP A 62 -3.43 8.21 1.50
N VAL A 63 -3.86 8.76 2.63
CA VAL A 63 -5.21 8.54 3.15
C VAL A 63 -5.91 9.83 3.54
N THR A 64 -7.23 9.81 3.49
CA THR A 64 -8.08 10.92 3.92
C THR A 64 -9.13 10.49 4.93
N LYS A 65 -9.53 11.43 5.80
CA LYS A 65 -10.67 11.27 6.70
C LYS A 65 -11.39 12.61 6.80
N GLY A 66 -12.54 12.72 6.14
CA GLY A 66 -13.18 14.01 5.89
C GLY A 66 -12.27 14.90 5.04
N GLU A 67 -12.01 16.13 5.50
CA GLU A 67 -11.16 17.10 4.80
C GLU A 67 -9.65 16.94 5.11
N LYS A 68 -9.30 16.05 6.05
CA LYS A 68 -7.90 15.86 6.48
C LYS A 68 -7.22 14.80 5.62
N ARG A 69 -5.98 15.06 5.24
CA ARG A 69 -5.10 14.14 4.51
C ARG A 69 -3.90 13.76 5.37
N PHE A 70 -3.52 12.50 5.32
CA PHE A 70 -2.43 11.91 6.09
C PHE A 70 -1.59 11.01 5.20
N GLU A 71 -0.32 10.88 5.55
CA GLU A 71 0.59 9.93 4.94
C GLU A 71 1.01 8.90 5.99
N ILE A 72 0.91 7.63 5.65
CA ILE A 72 1.33 6.51 6.49
C ILE A 72 2.45 5.77 5.78
N THR A 73 3.62 5.72 6.41
CA THR A 73 4.78 5.00 5.88
C THR A 73 4.99 3.70 6.64
N LEU A 74 4.91 2.57 5.94
CA LEU A 74 5.38 1.28 6.43
C LEU A 74 6.85 1.10 6.06
N ARG A 75 7.68 0.74 7.05
CA ARG A 75 9.11 0.46 6.86
C ARG A 75 9.47 -0.84 7.54
N LYS A 76 10.28 -1.66 6.85
CA LYS A 76 10.89 -2.86 7.42
C LYS A 76 12.16 -2.42 8.17
N SER A 77 12.19 -2.62 9.49
CA SER A 77 13.35 -2.35 10.35
C SER A 77 14.34 -3.51 10.35
#